data_AF-A0A3R7LFW4-F1
#
_entry.id   AF-A0A3R7LFW4-F1
#
_cell.length_a   1.000
_cell.length_b   1.000
_cell.length_c   1.000
_cell.angle_alpha   90.00
_cell.angle_beta   90.00
_cell.angle_gamma   90.00
#
_symmetry.space_group_name_H-M   'P 1'
#
loop_
_entity.id
_entity.type
_entity.pdbx_description
1 polymer ?
#
loop_
_entity_poly.entity_id
_entity_poly.type
_entity_poly.pdbx_seq_one_letter_code
_entity_poly.pdbx_strand_id
1 'polypeptide(L)'
;MRRCWALLAAATVHRQRRGIKQGNETSNKLQLDTTKAGLSRVDKAHVNNVIEKCSRGSAFYLNEERMEAQRRQRHAELVSKAAAYPHLSTAAKSTLRKKVNMCEAELEAERQFRNYVHVDMDMFYAAVEMKKDPSLVDLPLGVGSFEMLSTTNYVARRYGVRSGMPGYIGRKLCPSLVIVPTDFDAYHAESAVVRGIAADYDPNFTSVGLDELTMEVTAYLRAHPGMTAADVASEFRARVFAETRLTASAGIGPTATLSKIASNYKKPNGQQRTAAADASTCY
;
A
#
# COMPACT_ATOMS: atom_id res chain seq x y z
N MET A 1 1.45 38.38 -11.56
CA MET A 1 1.73 37.31 -10.58
C MET A 1 1.06 37.55 -9.21
N ARG A 2 -0.25 37.79 -9.16
CA ARG A 2 -1.03 37.93 -7.89
C ARG A 2 -2.48 37.43 -8.03
N ARG A 3 -2.73 36.39 -8.85
CA ARG A 3 -4.10 35.90 -9.11
C ARG A 3 -4.34 34.40 -8.90
N CYS A 4 -3.36 33.59 -8.53
CA CYS A 4 -3.61 32.16 -8.23
C CYS A 4 -3.88 31.85 -6.75
N TRP A 5 -3.80 32.82 -5.83
CA TRP A 5 -4.02 32.59 -4.39
C TRP A 5 -5.50 32.66 -3.95
N ALA A 6 -6.43 33.02 -4.85
CA ALA A 6 -7.81 33.31 -4.46
C ALA A 6 -8.78 32.11 -4.52
N LEU A 7 -8.38 30.95 -5.06
CA LEU A 7 -9.28 29.79 -5.21
C LEU A 7 -9.07 28.67 -4.16
N LEU A 8 -8.11 28.82 -3.24
CA LEU A 8 -7.87 27.86 -2.14
C LEU A 8 -8.28 28.39 -0.76
N ALA A 9 -8.73 29.64 -0.65
CA ALA A 9 -9.03 30.31 0.62
C ALA A 9 -10.53 30.36 0.99
N ALA A 10 -11.39 29.60 0.31
CA ALA A 10 -12.82 29.50 0.62
C ALA A 10 -13.28 28.05 0.85
N ALA A 11 -12.52 27.28 1.63
CA ALA A 11 -13.05 26.10 2.31
C ALA A 11 -13.41 26.52 3.73
N THR A 12 -14.67 26.95 3.89
CA THR A 12 -15.33 27.17 5.17
C THR A 12 -14.98 26.03 6.11
N VAL A 13 -14.36 26.35 7.26
CA VAL A 13 -14.13 25.42 8.36
C VAL A 13 -15.50 24.93 8.83
N HIS A 14 -15.96 23.84 8.22
CA HIS A 14 -17.10 23.10 8.72
C HIS A 14 -16.65 22.50 10.04
N ARG A 15 -17.12 23.09 11.13
CA ARG A 15 -16.88 22.66 12.51
C ARG A 15 -17.50 21.28 12.69
N GLN A 16 -16.79 20.26 12.24
CA GLN A 16 -17.18 18.87 12.40
C GLN A 16 -17.12 18.59 13.91
N ARG A 17 -18.29 18.34 14.50
CA ARG A 17 -18.44 17.94 15.89
C ARG A 17 -17.42 16.85 16.21
N ARG A 18 -16.62 17.07 17.26
CA ARG A 18 -15.67 16.12 17.82
C ARG A 18 -16.45 14.91 18.35
N GLY A 19 -16.78 13.97 17.48
CA GLY A 19 -16.82 12.57 17.85
C GLY A 19 -15.38 12.15 18.03
N ILE A 20 -14.98 11.86 19.27
CA ILE A 20 -13.73 11.14 19.53
C ILE A 20 -13.88 9.82 18.76
N LYS A 21 -13.25 9.71 17.59
CA LYS A 21 -13.09 8.42 16.93
C LYS A 21 -12.33 7.57 17.96
N GLN A 22 -12.96 6.46 18.37
CA GLN A 22 -12.30 5.44 19.18
C GLN A 22 -10.89 5.24 18.62
N GLY A 23 -9.90 5.33 19.51
CA GLY A 23 -8.50 5.23 19.13
C GLY A 23 -8.31 4.03 18.20
N ASN A 24 -7.60 4.27 17.10
CA ASN A 24 -7.25 3.22 16.18
C ASN A 24 -6.43 2.20 16.98
N GLU A 25 -7.06 1.11 17.44
CA GLU A 25 -6.37 0.04 18.15
C GLU A 25 -5.23 -0.40 17.24
N THR A 26 -4.00 -0.27 17.71
CA THR A 26 -2.82 -0.72 16.98
C THR A 26 -2.99 -2.21 16.73
N SER A 27 -3.35 -2.57 15.51
CA SER A 27 -3.42 -3.95 15.02
C SER A 27 -2.11 -4.66 15.33
N ASN A 28 -2.11 -5.52 16.36
CA ASN A 28 -1.00 -6.43 16.60
C ASN A 28 -0.93 -7.44 15.43
N LYS A 29 0.21 -8.09 15.20
CA LYS A 29 0.41 -9.08 14.12
C LYS A 29 -0.59 -10.26 14.20
N LEU A 30 -1.14 -10.52 15.38
CA LEU A 30 -2.18 -11.52 15.64
C LEU A 30 -3.58 -11.09 15.16
N GLN A 31 -3.78 -9.82 14.81
CA GLN A 31 -5.05 -9.31 14.30
C GLN A 31 -5.05 -9.22 12.78
N LEU A 32 -6.20 -9.52 12.19
CA LEU A 32 -6.46 -9.30 10.78
C LEU A 32 -6.49 -7.80 10.48
N ASP A 33 -5.61 -7.38 9.57
CA ASP A 33 -5.66 -6.08 8.93
C ASP A 33 -6.45 -6.21 7.62
N THR A 34 -7.58 -5.50 7.56
CA THR A 34 -8.50 -5.49 6.42
C THR A 34 -8.21 -4.40 5.40
N THR A 35 -7.16 -3.59 5.61
CA THR A 35 -6.78 -2.52 4.68
C THR A 35 -6.18 -3.05 3.37
N LYS A 36 -5.71 -4.31 3.34
CA LYS A 36 -5.23 -4.94 2.11
C LYS A 36 -6.38 -5.21 1.13
N ALA A 37 -6.11 -4.99 -0.16
CA ALA A 37 -7.08 -5.22 -1.22
C ALA A 37 -7.64 -6.66 -1.20
N GLY A 38 -8.97 -6.77 -1.31
CA GLY A 38 -9.68 -8.05 -1.27
C GLY A 38 -10.11 -8.53 0.12
N LEU A 39 -9.80 -7.80 1.21
CA LEU A 39 -10.16 -8.17 2.59
C LEU A 39 -11.30 -7.33 3.19
N SER A 40 -11.87 -6.37 2.46
CA SER A 40 -12.81 -5.38 3.01
C SER A 40 -14.14 -5.94 3.48
N ARG A 41 -14.56 -7.12 2.98
CA ARG A 41 -15.84 -7.76 3.29
C ARG A 41 -15.72 -8.97 4.23
N VAL A 42 -14.53 -9.21 4.78
CA VAL A 42 -14.25 -10.38 5.62
C VAL A 42 -14.81 -10.16 7.03
N ASP A 43 -15.40 -11.20 7.62
CA ASP A 43 -15.76 -11.21 9.04
C ASP A 43 -14.48 -11.22 9.89
N LYS A 44 -14.04 -10.02 10.28
CA LYS A 44 -12.84 -9.81 11.08
C LYS A 44 -12.90 -10.53 12.44
N ALA A 45 -14.09 -10.61 13.06
CA ALA A 45 -14.23 -11.23 14.37
C ALA A 45 -14.05 -12.75 14.27
N HIS A 46 -14.65 -13.37 13.27
CA HIS A 46 -14.45 -14.79 12.98
C HIS A 46 -12.98 -15.12 12.71
N VAL A 47 -12.33 -14.38 11.81
CA VAL A 47 -10.92 -14.63 11.45
C VAL A 47 -10.00 -14.48 12.65
N ASN A 48 -10.16 -13.41 13.43
CA ASN A 48 -9.36 -13.18 14.63
C ASN A 48 -9.56 -14.31 15.66
N ASN A 49 -10.79 -14.80 15.84
CA ASN A 49 -11.06 -15.93 16.73
C ASN A 49 -10.33 -17.21 16.29
N VAL A 50 -10.31 -17.50 14.98
CA VAL A 50 -9.56 -18.65 14.45
C VAL A 50 -8.06 -18.47 14.65
N ILE A 51 -7.50 -17.30 14.34
CA ILE A 51 -6.08 -17.01 14.57
C ILE A 51 -5.73 -17.20 16.05
N GLU A 52 -6.55 -16.64 16.94
CA GLU A 52 -6.38 -16.72 18.39
C GLU A 52 -6.37 -18.17 18.86
N LYS A 53 -7.38 -18.96 18.48
CA LYS A 53 -7.46 -20.39 18.83
C LYS A 53 -6.27 -21.19 18.34
N CYS A 54 -5.74 -20.87 17.17
CA CYS A 54 -4.60 -21.59 16.58
C CYS A 54 -3.25 -21.14 17.15
N SER A 55 -3.16 -19.93 17.69
CA SER A 55 -1.89 -19.32 18.10
C SER A 55 -1.70 -19.32 19.61
N ARG A 56 -2.77 -19.29 20.41
CA ARG A 56 -2.73 -19.17 21.86
C ARG A 56 -1.82 -20.21 22.49
N GLY A 57 -0.93 -19.76 23.37
CA GLY A 57 0.02 -20.62 24.08
C GLY A 57 1.26 -21.03 23.28
N SER A 58 1.34 -20.70 21.98
CA SER A 58 2.57 -20.91 21.20
C SER A 58 3.67 -19.93 21.62
N ALA A 59 4.93 -20.31 21.36
CA ALA A 59 6.07 -19.42 21.58
C ALA A 59 5.95 -18.11 20.78
N PHE A 60 5.39 -18.17 19.56
CA PHE A 60 5.12 -16.99 18.74
C PHE A 60 4.10 -16.05 19.41
N TYR A 61 3.00 -16.60 19.92
CA TYR A 61 1.97 -15.83 20.61
C TYR A 61 2.50 -15.14 21.87
N LEU A 62 3.22 -15.88 22.73
CA LEU A 62 3.85 -15.32 23.93
C LEU A 62 4.87 -14.22 23.59
N ASN A 63 5.61 -14.40 22.49
CA ASN A 63 6.51 -13.35 22.01
C ASN A 63 5.74 -12.12 21.55
N GLU A 64 4.64 -12.26 20.80
CA GLU A 64 3.83 -11.12 20.37
C GLU A 64 3.14 -10.41 21.53
N GLU A 65 2.72 -11.11 22.59
CA GLU A 65 2.24 -10.48 23.83
C GLU A 65 3.33 -9.65 24.51
N ARG A 66 4.56 -10.19 24.62
CA ARG A 66 5.71 -9.47 25.15
C ARG A 66 6.04 -8.23 24.31
N MET A 67 6.06 -8.37 22.99
CA MET A 67 6.31 -7.25 22.07
C MET A 67 5.21 -6.18 22.17
N GLU A 68 3.96 -6.59 22.34
CA GLU A 68 2.85 -5.66 22.55
C GLU A 68 2.97 -4.90 23.87
N ALA A 69 3.35 -5.58 24.95
CA ALA A 69 3.60 -4.93 26.24
C ALA A 69 4.71 -3.86 26.13
N GLN A 70 5.80 -4.16 25.42
CA GLN A 70 6.87 -3.19 25.15
C GLN A 70 6.37 -2.00 24.32
N ARG A 71 5.59 -2.24 23.25
CA ARG A 71 4.97 -1.17 22.44
C ARG A 71 4.05 -0.29 23.29
N ARG A 72 3.25 -0.91 24.17
CA ARG A 72 2.33 -0.20 25.07
C ARG A 72 3.08 0.65 26.09
N GLN A 73 4.16 0.14 26.66
CA GLN A 73 5.05 0.91 27.53
C GLN A 73 5.64 2.11 26.79
N ARG A 74 6.18 1.90 25.59
CA ARG A 74 6.73 2.99 24.78
C ARG A 74 5.69 4.05 24.41
N HIS A 75 4.48 3.62 24.08
CA HIS A 75 3.36 4.53 23.85
C HIS A 75 3.04 5.36 25.09
N ALA A 76 2.96 4.74 26.27
CA ALA A 76 2.73 5.45 27.54
C ALA A 76 3.84 6.48 27.84
N GLU A 77 5.11 6.14 27.59
CA GLU A 77 6.23 7.09 27.70
C GLU A 77 6.06 8.29 26.77
N LEU A 78 5.69 8.06 25.51
CA LEU A 78 5.48 9.13 24.54
C LEU A 78 4.29 10.01 24.92
N VAL A 79 3.19 9.42 25.38
CA VAL A 79 2.02 10.15 25.88
C VAL A 79 2.37 10.99 27.10
N SER A 80 3.14 10.43 28.05
CA SER A 80 3.62 11.16 29.22
C SER A 80 4.50 12.36 28.84
N LYS A 81 5.44 12.16 27.89
CA LYS A 81 6.26 13.26 27.35
C LYS A 81 5.40 14.33 26.66
N ALA A 82 4.41 13.92 25.89
CA ALA A 82 3.49 14.84 25.21
C ALA A 82 2.63 15.64 26.20
N ALA A 83 2.28 15.06 27.36
CA ALA A 83 1.51 15.73 28.41
C ALA A 83 2.24 16.92 29.04
N ALA A 84 3.58 17.00 28.92
CA ALA A 84 4.33 18.18 29.37
C ALA A 84 4.13 19.41 28.46
N TYR A 85 3.80 19.21 27.18
CA TYR A 85 3.73 20.29 26.19
C TYR A 85 2.69 21.39 26.54
N PRO A 86 1.45 21.07 26.96
CA PRO A 86 0.49 22.07 27.41
C PRO A 86 0.99 22.96 28.57
N HIS A 87 1.91 22.48 29.39
CA HIS A 87 2.44 23.22 30.56
C HIS A 87 3.66 24.09 30.24
N LEU A 88 4.18 24.04 29.01
CA LEU A 88 5.27 24.93 28.59
C LEU A 88 4.82 26.40 28.56
N SER A 89 5.76 27.30 28.88
CA SER A 89 5.54 28.75 28.78
C SER A 89 5.21 29.17 27.34
N THR A 90 4.50 30.30 27.19
CA THR A 90 4.18 30.85 25.87
C THR A 90 5.43 31.11 25.03
N ALA A 91 6.51 31.59 25.66
CA ALA A 91 7.80 31.79 25.01
C ALA A 91 8.40 30.47 24.49
N ALA A 92 8.43 29.41 25.31
CA ALA A 92 8.95 28.11 24.90
C ALA A 92 8.14 27.50 23.75
N LYS A 93 6.80 27.55 23.82
CA LYS A 93 5.92 27.09 22.73
C LYS A 93 6.10 27.92 21.45
N SER A 94 6.39 29.21 21.56
CA SER A 94 6.68 30.07 20.42
C SER A 94 7.99 29.67 19.74
N THR A 95 9.05 29.42 20.51
CA THR A 95 10.33 28.91 19.99
C THR A 95 10.18 27.57 19.26
N LEU A 96 9.42 26.62 19.83
CA LEU A 96 9.16 25.34 19.17
C LEU A 96 8.39 25.50 17.86
N ARG A 97 7.34 26.33 17.85
CA ARG A 97 6.58 26.64 16.63
C ARG A 97 7.45 27.30 15.56
N LYS A 98 8.32 28.24 15.95
CA LYS A 98 9.28 28.85 15.00
C LYS A 98 10.17 27.80 14.34
N LYS A 99 10.68 26.84 15.11
CA LYS A 99 11.49 25.73 14.55
C LYS A 99 10.69 24.90 13.54
N VAL A 100 9.47 24.50 13.89
CA VAL A 100 8.60 23.75 12.96
C VAL A 100 8.32 24.55 11.70
N ASN A 101 7.92 25.82 11.84
CA ASN A 101 7.63 26.69 10.70
C ASN A 101 8.85 26.91 9.80
N MET A 102 10.06 26.97 10.36
CA MET A 102 11.29 27.04 9.57
C MET A 102 11.49 25.77 8.74
N CYS A 103 11.39 24.59 9.37
CA CYS A 103 11.49 23.32 8.65
C CYS A 103 10.40 23.17 7.59
N GLU A 104 9.16 23.58 7.88
CA GLU A 104 8.08 23.59 6.89
C GLU A 104 8.41 24.53 5.72
N ALA A 105 8.88 25.75 5.99
CA ALA A 105 9.24 26.71 4.95
C ALA A 105 10.39 26.21 4.06
N GLU A 106 11.39 25.55 4.64
CA GLU A 106 12.50 24.91 3.91
C GLU A 106 11.97 23.80 2.99
N LEU A 107 11.15 22.89 3.53
CA LEU A 107 10.56 21.78 2.76
C LEU A 107 9.62 22.27 1.65
N GLU A 108 8.86 23.34 1.88
CA GLU A 108 7.99 23.95 0.87
C GLU A 108 8.79 24.66 -0.23
N ALA A 109 9.89 25.34 0.11
CA ALA A 109 10.74 26.02 -0.86
C ALA A 109 11.42 25.05 -1.84
N GLU A 110 11.74 23.84 -1.39
CA GLU A 110 12.38 22.80 -2.20
C GLU A 110 11.39 21.80 -2.82
N ARG A 111 10.08 21.99 -2.62
CA ARG A 111 9.05 21.05 -3.10
C ARG A 111 9.06 20.96 -4.63
N GLN A 112 9.37 19.77 -5.14
CA GLN A 112 9.32 19.47 -6.57
C GLN A 112 8.20 18.49 -6.88
N PHE A 113 7.31 18.89 -7.79
CA PHE A 113 6.30 17.99 -8.34
C PHE A 113 6.74 17.48 -9.72
N ARG A 114 6.60 16.17 -9.91
CA ARG A 114 6.88 15.46 -11.17
C ARG A 114 5.72 14.52 -11.48
N ASN A 115 5.76 13.82 -12.60
CA ASN A 115 4.74 12.85 -12.96
C ASN A 115 5.23 11.45 -12.59
N TYR A 116 4.71 10.88 -11.49
CA TYR A 116 5.03 9.52 -11.09
C TYR A 116 3.89 8.56 -11.41
N VAL A 117 4.27 7.38 -11.91
CA VAL A 117 3.40 6.22 -12.06
C VAL A 117 3.99 5.08 -11.23
N HIS A 118 3.30 4.69 -10.17
CA HIS A 118 3.64 3.51 -9.39
C HIS A 118 2.78 2.33 -9.85
N VAL A 119 3.39 1.19 -10.12
CA VAL A 119 2.73 -0.03 -10.56
C VAL A 119 2.99 -1.16 -9.56
N ASP A 120 1.94 -1.92 -9.28
CA ASP A 120 1.92 -3.01 -8.31
C ASP A 120 1.08 -4.16 -8.91
N MET A 121 1.74 -5.28 -9.25
CA MET A 121 1.09 -6.43 -9.88
C MET A 121 0.02 -7.03 -8.96
N ASP A 122 -1.11 -7.44 -9.52
CA ASP A 122 -2.20 -7.96 -8.71
C ASP A 122 -1.93 -9.42 -8.32
N MET A 123 -1.88 -9.69 -7.02
CA MET A 123 -1.69 -11.04 -6.45
C MET A 123 -0.54 -11.84 -7.11
N PHE A 124 0.58 -11.16 -7.38
CA PHE A 124 1.62 -11.58 -8.35
C PHE A 124 1.93 -13.08 -8.37
N TYR A 125 2.49 -13.67 -7.31
CA TYR A 125 2.87 -15.08 -7.35
C TYR A 125 1.66 -16.00 -7.60
N ALA A 126 0.51 -15.73 -6.98
CA ALA A 126 -0.70 -16.51 -7.23
C ALA A 126 -1.19 -16.35 -8.68
N ALA A 127 -1.05 -15.15 -9.27
CA ALA A 127 -1.40 -14.93 -10.67
C ALA A 127 -0.48 -15.71 -11.62
N VAL A 128 0.82 -15.80 -11.32
CA VAL A 128 1.78 -16.63 -12.07
C VAL A 128 1.41 -18.12 -11.97
N GLU A 129 1.10 -18.61 -10.78
CA GLU A 129 0.67 -20.01 -10.58
C GLU A 129 -0.65 -20.32 -11.32
N MET A 130 -1.64 -19.42 -11.27
CA MET A 130 -2.89 -19.57 -12.02
C MET A 130 -2.71 -19.50 -13.54
N LYS A 131 -1.69 -18.78 -14.02
CA LYS A 131 -1.30 -18.77 -15.44
C LYS A 131 -0.71 -20.12 -15.87
N LYS A 132 0.13 -20.72 -15.02
CA LYS A 132 0.73 -22.05 -15.28
C LYS A 132 -0.32 -23.17 -15.24
N ASP A 133 -1.24 -23.10 -14.27
CA ASP A 133 -2.32 -24.07 -14.11
C ASP A 133 -3.69 -23.35 -14.02
N PRO A 134 -4.41 -23.22 -15.15
CA PRO A 134 -5.72 -22.58 -15.19
C PRO A 134 -6.78 -23.23 -14.30
N SER A 135 -6.60 -24.48 -13.85
CA SER A 135 -7.55 -25.13 -12.92
C SER A 135 -7.59 -24.46 -11.55
N LEU A 136 -6.59 -23.64 -11.22
CA LEU A 136 -6.47 -22.93 -9.94
C LEU A 136 -7.26 -21.60 -9.88
N VAL A 137 -7.73 -21.07 -11.02
CA VAL A 137 -8.29 -19.71 -11.12
C VAL A 137 -9.48 -19.48 -10.17
N ASP A 138 -10.39 -20.45 -10.12
CA ASP A 138 -11.63 -20.35 -9.33
C ASP A 138 -11.49 -20.94 -7.91
N LEU A 139 -10.32 -21.49 -7.59
CA LEU A 139 -10.06 -22.09 -6.28
C LEU A 139 -9.46 -21.06 -5.32
N PRO A 140 -9.74 -21.15 -4.00
CA PRO A 140 -8.99 -20.40 -3.01
C PRO A 140 -7.54 -20.88 -3.03
N LEU A 141 -6.61 -20.02 -3.46
CA LEU A 141 -5.20 -20.35 -3.65
C LEU A 141 -4.29 -19.54 -2.72
N GLY A 142 -3.35 -20.23 -2.09
CA GLY A 142 -2.19 -19.66 -1.42
C GLY A 142 -0.89 -20.18 -2.04
N VAL A 143 0.10 -19.30 -2.18
CA VAL A 143 1.45 -19.66 -2.60
C VAL A 143 2.36 -19.60 -1.38
N GLY A 144 3.16 -20.65 -1.16
CA GLY A 144 4.06 -20.78 -0.02
C GLY A 144 4.07 -22.21 0.49
N SER A 145 3.92 -22.37 1.79
CA SER A 145 3.89 -23.68 2.44
C SER A 145 2.82 -23.73 3.54
N PHE A 146 2.74 -24.88 4.22
CA PHE A 146 1.87 -25.03 5.37
C PHE A 146 2.29 -24.13 6.54
N GLU A 147 3.59 -23.79 6.61
CA GLU A 147 4.19 -22.94 7.63
C GLU A 147 3.98 -21.45 7.35
N MET A 148 4.04 -21.02 6.08
CA MET A 148 3.89 -19.60 5.73
C MET A 148 3.40 -19.39 4.29
N LEU A 149 2.41 -18.50 4.12
CA LEU A 149 1.91 -18.06 2.83
C LEU A 149 2.59 -16.76 2.40
N SER A 150 3.22 -16.75 1.23
CA SER A 150 3.80 -15.55 0.60
C SER A 150 2.72 -14.67 -0.01
N THR A 151 1.79 -15.26 -0.76
CA THR A 151 0.65 -14.54 -1.32
C THR A 151 -0.59 -15.42 -1.44
N THR A 152 -1.73 -14.78 -1.64
CA THR A 152 -3.01 -15.44 -1.88
C THR A 152 -3.77 -14.75 -2.99
N ASN A 153 -4.55 -15.52 -3.75
CA ASN A 153 -5.44 -14.96 -4.75
C ASN A 153 -6.65 -14.28 -4.09
N TYR A 154 -7.40 -13.49 -4.86
CA TYR A 154 -8.56 -12.77 -4.32
C TYR A 154 -9.69 -13.68 -3.85
N VAL A 155 -9.78 -14.92 -4.36
CA VAL A 155 -10.75 -15.92 -3.90
C VAL A 155 -10.46 -16.31 -2.45
N ALA A 156 -9.22 -16.69 -2.14
CA ALA A 156 -8.80 -17.02 -0.77
C ALA A 156 -8.93 -15.84 0.20
N ARG A 157 -8.69 -14.60 -0.27
CA ARG A 157 -8.85 -13.39 0.55
C ARG A 157 -10.27 -13.18 1.05
N ARG A 158 -11.31 -13.66 0.35
CA ARG A 158 -12.71 -13.59 0.82
C ARG A 158 -12.94 -14.37 2.13
N TYR A 159 -12.10 -15.36 2.41
CA TYR A 159 -12.11 -16.14 3.66
C TYR A 159 -11.18 -15.56 4.74
N GLY A 160 -10.52 -14.42 4.47
CA GLY A 160 -9.53 -13.82 5.36
C GLY A 160 -8.11 -14.40 5.24
N VAL A 161 -7.85 -15.31 4.30
CA VAL A 161 -6.51 -15.86 4.07
C VAL A 161 -5.66 -14.83 3.32
N ARG A 162 -4.49 -14.48 3.89
CA ARG A 162 -3.63 -13.39 3.40
C ARG A 162 -2.14 -13.74 3.42
N SER A 163 -1.33 -12.98 2.67
CA SER A 163 0.13 -12.98 2.79
C SER A 163 0.60 -12.78 4.23
N GLY A 164 1.63 -13.51 4.63
CA GLY A 164 2.21 -13.48 5.97
C GLY A 164 1.41 -14.27 7.02
N MET A 165 0.39 -15.03 6.59
CA MET A 165 -0.35 -15.96 7.44
C MET A 165 0.24 -17.36 7.32
N PRO A 166 0.39 -18.12 8.41
CA PRO A 166 0.71 -19.54 8.33
C PRO A 166 -0.35 -20.33 7.54
N GLY A 167 0.09 -21.20 6.63
CA GLY A 167 -0.79 -22.00 5.77
C GLY A 167 -1.77 -22.88 6.56
N TYR A 168 -1.36 -23.42 7.71
CA TYR A 168 -2.22 -24.20 8.59
C TYR A 168 -3.39 -23.39 9.17
N ILE A 169 -3.18 -22.09 9.47
CA ILE A 169 -4.27 -21.19 9.88
C ILE A 169 -5.16 -20.89 8.67
N GLY A 170 -4.57 -20.65 7.51
CA GLY A 170 -5.30 -20.48 6.25
C GLY A 170 -6.27 -21.64 5.95
N ARG A 171 -5.82 -22.88 6.16
CA ARG A 171 -6.65 -24.10 6.01
C ARG A 171 -7.77 -24.21 7.05
N LYS A 172 -7.60 -23.64 8.26
CA LYS A 172 -8.68 -23.58 9.26
C LYS A 172 -9.74 -22.55 8.88
N LEU A 173 -9.35 -21.43 8.26
CA LEU A 173 -10.27 -20.42 7.72
C LEU A 173 -10.98 -20.90 6.45
N CYS A 174 -10.27 -21.63 5.60
CA CYS A 174 -10.76 -22.13 4.32
C CYS A 174 -10.28 -23.58 4.12
N PRO A 175 -11.09 -24.59 4.51
CA PRO A 175 -10.69 -26.00 4.37
C PRO A 175 -10.34 -26.41 2.94
N SER A 176 -10.97 -25.79 1.94
CA SER A 176 -10.70 -25.99 0.51
C SER A 176 -9.49 -25.24 -0.05
N LEU A 177 -8.75 -24.48 0.78
CA LEU A 177 -7.57 -23.71 0.35
C LEU A 177 -6.52 -24.61 -0.30
N VAL A 178 -6.20 -24.38 -1.57
CA VAL A 178 -5.07 -25.01 -2.25
C VAL A 178 -3.80 -24.24 -1.88
N ILE A 179 -2.74 -24.96 -1.52
CA ILE A 179 -1.43 -24.38 -1.24
C ILE A 179 -0.44 -24.95 -2.25
N VAL A 180 0.20 -24.08 -3.02
CA VAL A 180 1.23 -24.43 -4.00
C VAL A 180 2.59 -23.90 -3.54
N PRO A 181 3.70 -24.63 -3.79
CA PRO A 181 5.03 -24.15 -3.46
C PRO A 181 5.40 -22.90 -4.28
N THR A 182 6.39 -22.15 -3.81
CA THR A 182 6.94 -21.01 -4.54
C THR A 182 7.83 -21.44 -5.71
N ASP A 183 7.68 -20.78 -6.85
CA ASP A 183 8.52 -20.94 -8.04
C ASP A 183 9.19 -19.60 -8.38
N PHE A 184 10.31 -19.30 -7.71
CA PHE A 184 10.98 -18.01 -7.85
C PHE A 184 11.55 -17.77 -9.25
N ASP A 185 11.95 -18.82 -9.96
CA ASP A 185 12.46 -18.70 -11.33
C ASP A 185 11.36 -18.17 -12.27
N ALA A 186 10.15 -18.72 -12.17
CA ALA A 186 9.00 -18.20 -12.92
C ALA A 186 8.67 -16.75 -12.53
N TYR A 187 8.71 -16.41 -11.23
CA TYR A 187 8.41 -15.05 -10.77
C TYR A 187 9.45 -14.04 -11.25
N HIS A 188 10.73 -14.42 -11.26
CA HIS A 188 11.81 -13.60 -11.81
C HIS A 188 11.66 -13.40 -13.31
N ALA A 189 11.29 -14.43 -14.06
CA ALA A 189 11.06 -14.34 -15.50
C ALA A 189 9.94 -13.35 -15.85
N GLU A 190 8.78 -13.45 -15.19
CA GLU A 190 7.66 -12.52 -15.41
C GLU A 190 8.01 -11.09 -14.96
N SER A 191 8.72 -10.94 -13.84
CA SER A 191 9.20 -9.64 -13.36
C SER A 191 10.17 -8.98 -14.35
N ALA A 192 11.05 -9.75 -14.98
CA ALA A 192 11.98 -9.25 -15.98
C ALA A 192 11.27 -8.66 -17.20
N VAL A 193 10.18 -9.30 -17.67
CA VAL A 193 9.35 -8.77 -18.75
C VAL A 193 8.72 -7.43 -18.36
N VAL A 194 8.08 -7.36 -17.18
CA VAL A 194 7.45 -6.12 -16.67
C VAL A 194 8.46 -4.98 -16.53
N ARG A 195 9.66 -5.29 -16.03
CA ARG A 195 10.77 -4.32 -15.90
C ARG A 195 11.31 -3.86 -17.26
N GLY A 196 11.36 -4.75 -18.25
CA GLY A 196 11.71 -4.41 -19.63
C GLY A 196 10.74 -3.38 -20.21
N ILE A 197 9.43 -3.59 -20.04
CA ILE A 197 8.39 -2.63 -20.44
C ILE A 197 8.59 -1.29 -19.70
N ALA A 198 8.94 -1.31 -18.41
CA ALA A 198 9.11 -0.08 -17.62
C ALA A 198 10.28 0.78 -18.09
N ALA A 199 11.36 0.16 -18.56
CA ALA A 199 12.54 0.86 -19.08
C ALA A 199 12.22 1.73 -20.30
N ASP A 200 11.17 1.42 -21.07
CA ASP A 200 10.72 2.24 -22.20
C ASP A 200 10.12 3.59 -21.76
N TYR A 201 9.51 3.63 -20.57
CA TYR A 201 8.87 4.84 -20.02
C TYR A 201 9.80 5.61 -19.08
N ASP A 202 10.65 4.91 -18.33
CA ASP A 202 11.64 5.49 -17.45
C ASP A 202 12.83 4.53 -17.31
N PRO A 203 13.98 4.78 -17.96
CA PRO A 203 15.15 3.89 -17.85
C PRO A 203 15.77 3.86 -16.44
N ASN A 204 15.40 4.80 -15.57
CA ASN A 204 15.89 4.90 -14.18
C ASN A 204 14.81 4.54 -13.15
N PHE A 205 13.78 3.79 -13.56
CA PHE A 205 12.71 3.37 -12.67
C PHE A 205 13.25 2.68 -11.41
N THR A 206 12.54 2.84 -10.29
CA THR A 206 12.89 2.16 -9.03
C THR A 206 11.98 0.96 -8.83
N SER A 207 12.55 -0.23 -8.63
CA SER A 207 11.81 -1.45 -8.30
C SER A 207 11.99 -1.85 -6.84
N VAL A 208 10.91 -2.27 -6.20
CA VAL A 208 10.90 -2.81 -4.83
C VAL A 208 10.28 -4.21 -4.89
N GLY A 209 11.09 -5.25 -4.68
CA GLY A 209 10.62 -6.63 -4.88
C GLY A 209 10.45 -6.99 -6.36
N LEU A 210 9.63 -8.01 -6.65
CA LEU A 210 9.42 -8.53 -8.01
C LEU A 210 8.20 -7.93 -8.71
N ASP A 211 7.23 -7.44 -7.94
CA ASP A 211 5.90 -7.04 -8.40
C ASP A 211 5.63 -5.54 -8.30
N GLU A 212 6.53 -4.75 -7.72
CA GLU A 212 6.36 -3.30 -7.60
C GLU A 212 7.49 -2.52 -8.27
N LEU A 213 7.10 -1.44 -8.96
CA LEU A 213 8.00 -0.46 -9.52
C LEU A 213 7.38 0.94 -9.56
N THR A 214 8.23 1.96 -9.59
CA THR A 214 7.84 3.36 -9.72
C THR A 214 8.63 4.01 -10.84
N MET A 215 7.93 4.63 -11.78
CA MET A 215 8.48 5.36 -12.91
C MET A 215 8.25 6.87 -12.73
N GLU A 216 9.27 7.67 -12.99
CA GLU A 216 9.20 9.12 -13.13
C GLU A 216 9.06 9.47 -14.62
N VAL A 217 7.84 9.66 -15.10
CA VAL A 217 7.53 9.72 -16.53
C VAL A 217 7.56 11.14 -17.09
N THR A 218 8.05 12.15 -16.36
CA THR A 218 8.09 13.55 -16.83
C THR A 218 8.94 13.73 -18.08
N ALA A 219 10.08 13.05 -18.18
CA ALA A 219 10.90 13.11 -19.40
C ALA A 219 10.19 12.46 -20.59
N TYR A 220 9.57 11.30 -20.39
CA TYR A 220 8.79 10.60 -21.40
C TYR A 220 7.62 11.45 -21.93
N LEU A 221 6.85 12.07 -21.03
CA LEU A 221 5.72 12.93 -21.42
C LEU A 221 6.16 14.17 -22.20
N ARG A 222 7.35 14.73 -21.92
CA ARG A 222 7.90 15.83 -22.74
C ARG A 222 8.24 15.40 -24.16
N ALA A 223 8.68 14.16 -24.35
CA ALA A 223 8.98 13.59 -25.67
C ALA A 223 7.73 13.12 -26.42
N HIS A 224 6.60 12.92 -25.72
CA HIS A 224 5.33 12.46 -26.29
C HIS A 224 4.19 13.47 -26.01
N PRO A 225 4.17 14.63 -26.69
CA PRO A 225 3.13 15.63 -26.51
C PRO A 225 1.73 15.04 -26.73
N GLY A 226 0.79 15.35 -25.84
CA GLY A 226 -0.59 14.88 -25.90
C GLY A 226 -0.88 13.63 -25.04
N MET A 227 0.16 12.92 -24.57
CA MET A 227 -0.03 11.90 -23.52
C MET A 227 -0.09 12.53 -22.14
N THR A 228 -0.88 11.91 -21.27
CA THR A 228 -0.88 12.16 -19.83
C THR A 228 -0.25 11.00 -19.06
N ALA A 229 0.13 11.21 -17.80
CA ALA A 229 0.58 10.12 -16.93
C ALA A 229 -0.49 9.02 -16.74
N ALA A 230 -1.77 9.35 -16.90
CA ALA A 230 -2.86 8.38 -16.86
C ALA A 230 -2.90 7.51 -18.12
N ASP A 231 -2.58 8.08 -19.28
CA ASP A 231 -2.44 7.33 -20.54
C ASP A 231 -1.24 6.39 -20.46
N VAL A 232 -0.10 6.88 -19.94
CA VAL A 232 1.09 6.04 -19.69
C VAL A 232 0.74 4.87 -18.76
N ALA A 233 0.04 5.12 -17.66
CA ALA A 233 -0.38 4.04 -16.75
C ALA A 233 -1.32 3.03 -17.43
N SER A 234 -2.25 3.50 -18.26
CA SER A 234 -3.19 2.64 -18.98
C SER A 234 -2.50 1.79 -20.04
N GLU A 235 -1.63 2.41 -20.84
CA GLU A 235 -0.84 1.75 -21.87
C GLU A 235 0.13 0.73 -21.26
N PHE A 236 0.86 1.11 -20.21
CA PHE A 236 1.76 0.22 -19.49
C PHE A 236 1.03 -1.04 -19.01
N ARG A 237 -0.13 -0.86 -18.35
CA ARG A 237 -0.95 -1.97 -17.85
C ARG A 237 -1.45 -2.86 -18.99
N ALA A 238 -1.83 -2.27 -20.13
CA ALA A 238 -2.26 -3.01 -21.30
C ALA A 238 -1.13 -3.84 -21.91
N ARG A 239 0.08 -3.26 -22.03
CA ARG A 239 1.29 -3.97 -22.51
C ARG A 239 1.68 -5.11 -21.59
N VAL A 240 1.72 -4.87 -20.27
CA VAL A 240 1.97 -5.92 -19.27
C VAL A 240 0.98 -7.06 -19.44
N PHE A 241 -0.32 -6.77 -19.58
CA PHE A 241 -1.31 -7.82 -19.79
C PHE A 241 -1.14 -8.54 -21.13
N ALA A 242 -0.79 -7.84 -22.20
CA ALA A 242 -0.56 -8.43 -23.51
C ALA A 242 0.62 -9.42 -23.50
N GLU A 243 1.73 -9.05 -22.84
CA GLU A 243 2.97 -9.83 -22.82
C GLU A 243 2.97 -10.94 -21.75
N THR A 244 2.38 -10.68 -20.58
CA THR A 244 2.46 -11.60 -19.44
C THR A 244 1.15 -12.34 -19.16
N ARG A 245 0.01 -11.84 -19.65
CA ARG A 245 -1.36 -12.25 -19.22
C ARG A 245 -1.65 -12.00 -17.74
N LEU A 246 -0.81 -11.23 -17.05
CA LEU A 246 -1.00 -10.82 -15.66
C LEU A 246 -1.55 -9.39 -15.61
N THR A 247 -2.34 -9.08 -14.60
CA THR A 247 -2.87 -7.72 -14.40
C THR A 247 -2.04 -6.95 -13.38
N ALA A 248 -2.01 -5.63 -13.55
CA ALA A 248 -1.40 -4.72 -12.60
C ALA A 248 -2.35 -3.57 -12.26
N SER A 249 -2.18 -3.03 -11.07
CA SER A 249 -2.84 -1.79 -10.66
C SER A 249 -1.82 -0.66 -10.59
N ALA A 250 -2.26 0.56 -10.92
CA ALA A 250 -1.38 1.71 -11.00
C ALA A 250 -1.88 2.91 -10.20
N GLY A 251 -0.95 3.68 -9.64
CA GLY A 251 -1.21 4.93 -8.96
C GLY A 251 -0.47 6.06 -9.63
N ILE A 252 -1.14 7.19 -9.84
CA ILE A 252 -0.59 8.37 -10.51
C ILE A 252 -0.54 9.52 -9.50
N GLY A 253 0.62 10.10 -9.30
CA GLY A 253 0.82 11.14 -8.30
C GLY A 253 1.98 12.06 -8.59
N PRO A 254 2.04 13.21 -7.88
CA PRO A 254 3.08 14.20 -8.10
C PRO A 254 4.42 13.83 -7.42
N THR A 255 4.42 12.78 -6.59
CA THR A 255 5.58 12.19 -5.91
C THR A 255 5.44 10.66 -5.89
N ALA A 256 6.58 9.95 -5.79
CA ALA A 256 6.62 8.50 -5.68
C ALA A 256 5.76 7.95 -4.51
N THR A 257 5.76 8.63 -3.37
CA THR A 257 4.97 8.24 -2.20
C THR A 257 3.47 8.36 -2.47
N LEU A 258 3.03 9.46 -3.08
CA LEU A 258 1.61 9.67 -3.39
C LEU A 258 1.11 8.72 -4.49
N SER A 259 1.95 8.40 -5.48
CA SER A 259 1.61 7.38 -6.49
C SER A 259 1.50 5.99 -5.86
N LYS A 260 2.39 5.60 -4.93
CA LYS A 260 2.27 4.31 -4.20
C LYS A 260 0.97 4.22 -3.39
N ILE A 261 0.60 5.30 -2.69
CA ILE A 261 -0.67 5.31 -1.93
C ILE A 261 -1.85 5.14 -2.90
N ALA A 262 -1.84 5.85 -4.03
CA ALA A 262 -2.91 5.80 -5.01
C ALA A 262 -3.07 4.41 -5.66
N SER A 263 -1.97 3.68 -5.92
CA SER A 263 -2.05 2.38 -6.62
C SER A 263 -2.89 1.33 -5.88
N ASN A 264 -3.01 1.46 -4.56
CA ASN A 264 -3.79 0.55 -3.73
C ASN A 264 -5.30 0.80 -3.78
N TYR A 265 -5.77 1.99 -4.18
CA TYR A 265 -7.18 2.38 -4.07
C TYR A 265 -8.12 1.59 -4.98
N LYS A 266 -7.68 1.32 -6.22
CA LYS A 266 -8.50 0.67 -7.26
C LYS A 266 -8.00 -0.73 -7.61
N LYS A 267 -7.33 -1.40 -6.68
CA LYS A 267 -6.98 -2.81 -6.83
C LYS A 267 -8.24 -3.71 -6.80
N PRO A 268 -8.31 -4.78 -7.61
CA PRO A 268 -7.36 -5.18 -8.66
C PRO A 268 -7.63 -4.53 -10.04
N ASN A 269 -6.63 -4.61 -10.92
CA ASN A 269 -6.66 -4.21 -12.32
C ASN A 269 -7.29 -2.83 -12.55
N GLY A 270 -6.92 -1.86 -11.73
CA GLY A 270 -7.42 -0.49 -11.83
C GLY A 270 -6.30 0.53 -11.70
N GLN A 271 -6.64 1.79 -11.96
CA GLN A 271 -5.72 2.89 -11.74
C GLN A 271 -6.39 4.08 -11.07
N GLN A 272 -5.65 4.75 -10.18
CA GLN A 272 -6.12 5.93 -9.46
C GLN A 272 -5.12 7.08 -9.58
N ARG A 273 -5.64 8.28 -9.87
CA ARG A 273 -4.88 9.53 -9.83
C ARG A 273 -5.15 10.26 -8.52
N THR A 274 -4.12 10.86 -7.92
CA THR A 274 -4.31 11.77 -6.79
C THR A 274 -4.88 13.11 -7.25
N ALA A 275 -5.73 13.76 -6.46
CA ALA A 275 -6.31 15.06 -6.82
C ALA A 275 -5.23 16.14 -7.09
N ALA A 276 -4.08 16.04 -6.42
CA ALA A 276 -2.94 16.94 -6.64
C ALA A 276 -2.27 16.77 -8.00
N ALA A 277 -2.44 15.63 -8.67
CA ALA A 277 -1.90 15.44 -10.00
C ALA A 277 -2.67 16.25 -11.06
N ASP A 278 -3.89 16.73 -10.80
CA ASP A 278 -4.59 17.66 -11.70
C ASP A 278 -3.96 19.07 -11.68
N ALA A 279 -3.27 19.41 -10.59
CA ALA A 279 -2.60 20.70 -10.41
C ALA A 279 -1.24 20.81 -11.14
N SER A 280 -0.73 19.72 -11.73
CA SER A 280 0.51 19.76 -12.54
C SER A 280 0.34 20.44 -13.91
N THR A 281 -0.87 20.93 -14.22
CA THR A 281 -1.14 21.86 -15.34
C THR A 281 -0.77 23.31 -15.02
N CYS A 282 -0.35 23.61 -13.79
CA CYS A 282 0.19 24.93 -13.43
C CYS A 282 1.72 24.96 -13.60
N TYR A 283 2.18 24.97 -14.84
CA TYR A 283 3.48 25.51 -15.23
C TYR A 283 3.29 26.45 -16.42
#